data_AF-C7QBR5-F1
#
_entry.id   AF-C7QBR5-F1
#
_cell.length_a   1.000
_cell.length_b   1.000
_cell.length_c   1.000
_cell.angle_alpha   90.00
_cell.angle_beta   90.00
_cell.angle_gamma   90.00
#
_symmetry.space_group_name_H-M   'P 1'
#
loop_
_entity.id
_entity.type
_entity.pdbx_description
1 polymer ?
#
loop_
_entity_poly.entity_id
_entity_poly.type
_entity_poly.pdbx_seq_one_letter_code
_entity_poly.pdbx_strand_id
1 'polypeptide(L)'
;MTARIRLLFSMLVALLLAMAVPAFADASSSVAATTYAHPMFVPGHAAPGLHPDLVPSGYGPADLQSAYKLPSGTNGAGQTVAIVDANNDPTAEADLGVYRAQYGLPACTTANGCFRKVNQTGGTSYPPTDAGWATEISLDLDMVSAVCPKCHILLVEATSASYANLGQAVNEAAALHATTISNSYGGGDLSDSSAPYYNHPGIMITASSGDAGYGVEFPASSRYVTAVGGTSLTRASNARGWNETAWSGAGSGCSAYNPALSGQASYGTGCARRAVADVSAVADPATGVAVYDSTPYGGRSGWQVYGGTSVASPIIASVYALAGNAASINNNYPYTHYSASTFFDITSGSNGSCSPTQLCHARVGWDGPTGLGTPNGVGGF
;
A
#
# COMPACT_ATOMS: atom_id res chain seq x y z
N MET A 1 -57.45 42.24 48.43
CA MET A 1 -56.28 41.62 49.05
C MET A 1 -55.82 40.49 48.13
N THR A 2 -55.01 40.82 47.11
CA THR A 2 -53.59 40.40 46.96
C THR A 2 -53.46 38.87 46.77
N ALA A 3 -53.44 38.36 45.52
CA ALA A 3 -52.24 38.15 44.66
C ALA A 3 -51.25 37.14 45.29
N ARG A 4 -50.68 36.11 44.64
CA ARG A 4 -50.49 35.70 43.23
C ARG A 4 -49.78 34.32 43.27
N ILE A 5 -50.05 33.45 42.29
CA ILE A 5 -49.07 32.61 41.54
C ILE A 5 -48.28 31.50 42.30
N ARG A 6 -48.54 30.21 41.99
CA ARG A 6 -47.64 29.33 41.19
C ARG A 6 -48.17 27.89 41.01
N LEU A 7 -48.39 27.56 39.73
CA LEU A 7 -48.34 26.28 39.01
C LEU A 7 -48.85 24.98 39.66
N LEU A 8 -49.94 24.47 39.08
CA LEU A 8 -50.27 23.05 38.93
C LEU A 8 -49.27 22.38 37.97
N PHE A 9 -48.77 21.19 38.33
CA PHE A 9 -48.49 20.14 37.35
C PHE A 9 -48.82 18.78 37.97
N SER A 10 -49.81 18.13 37.38
CA SER A 10 -50.25 16.77 37.67
C SER A 10 -49.53 15.78 36.74
N MET A 11 -49.43 14.55 37.25
CA MET A 11 -49.62 13.29 36.52
C MET A 11 -48.50 12.69 35.64
N LEU A 12 -48.15 11.46 36.06
CA LEU A 12 -48.16 10.21 35.29
C LEU A 12 -46.93 9.82 34.44
N VAL A 13 -46.23 8.80 34.97
CA VAL A 13 -45.72 7.57 34.33
C VAL A 13 -44.81 7.69 33.10
N ALA A 14 -43.56 7.27 33.29
CA ALA A 14 -42.84 6.47 32.30
C ALA A 14 -41.95 5.43 33.01
N LEU A 15 -42.37 4.18 32.90
CA LEU A 15 -41.61 2.99 33.25
C LEU A 15 -40.46 2.86 32.23
N LEU A 16 -39.23 3.20 32.60
CA LEU A 16 -38.06 2.90 31.77
C LEU A 16 -37.56 1.50 32.09
N LEU A 17 -37.77 0.60 31.13
CA LEU A 17 -37.04 -0.65 30.98
C LEU A 17 -35.55 -0.31 30.81
N ALA A 18 -34.74 -0.53 31.84
CA ALA A 18 -33.29 -0.57 31.68
C ALA A 18 -32.93 -1.88 30.96
N MET A 19 -32.87 -1.84 29.63
CA MET A 19 -32.11 -2.85 28.90
C MET A 19 -30.64 -2.60 29.22
N ALA A 20 -30.06 -3.49 30.03
CA ALA A 20 -28.62 -3.60 30.16
C ALA A 20 -28.07 -3.94 28.77
N VAL A 21 -27.58 -2.92 28.07
CA VAL A 21 -26.63 -3.13 26.97
C VAL A 21 -25.40 -3.74 27.61
N PRO A 22 -24.95 -4.95 27.24
CA PRO A 22 -23.67 -5.41 27.70
C PRO A 22 -22.64 -4.39 27.23
N ALA A 23 -21.98 -3.74 28.19
CA ALA A 23 -20.73 -3.05 27.92
C ALA A 23 -19.82 -4.09 27.27
N PHE A 24 -19.53 -3.93 25.98
CA PHE A 24 -18.40 -4.59 25.38
C PHE A 24 -17.19 -4.05 26.13
N ALA A 25 -16.72 -4.86 27.07
CA ALA A 25 -15.49 -4.61 27.77
C ALA A 25 -14.40 -4.46 26.73
N ASP A 26 -13.72 -3.33 26.84
CA ASP A 26 -12.49 -2.95 26.17
C ASP A 26 -11.52 -4.14 26.20
N ALA A 27 -11.46 -4.88 25.09
CA ALA A 27 -10.42 -5.87 24.85
C ALA A 27 -9.20 -5.12 24.32
N SER A 28 -8.60 -4.30 25.16
CA SER A 28 -7.18 -3.97 25.09
C SER A 28 -6.39 -5.23 25.49
N SER A 29 -6.51 -6.27 24.67
CA SER A 29 -5.58 -7.37 24.69
C SER A 29 -4.25 -6.83 24.17
N SER A 30 -3.26 -6.81 25.05
CA SER A 30 -1.85 -6.67 24.69
C SER A 30 -1.52 -7.62 23.53
N VAL A 31 -1.46 -7.10 22.32
CA VAL A 31 -1.02 -7.85 21.14
C VAL A 31 0.44 -8.18 21.36
N ALA A 32 0.74 -9.45 21.64
CA ALA A 32 2.10 -9.96 21.55
C ALA A 32 2.63 -9.58 20.16
N ALA A 33 3.81 -8.96 20.08
CA ALA A 33 4.47 -8.59 18.84
C ALA A 33 4.35 -9.74 17.82
N THR A 34 3.50 -9.57 16.80
CA THR A 34 3.16 -10.65 15.90
C THR A 34 4.41 -10.98 15.08
N THR A 35 4.93 -12.20 15.20
CA THR A 35 6.06 -12.70 14.40
C THR A 35 5.70 -12.98 12.93
N TYR A 36 4.44 -12.75 12.57
CA TYR A 36 3.85 -13.01 11.26
C TYR A 36 3.21 -11.74 10.72
N ALA A 37 3.39 -11.53 9.41
CA ALA A 37 2.70 -10.53 8.63
C ALA A 37 1.45 -11.11 7.97
N HIS A 38 0.61 -10.25 7.43
CA HIS A 38 -0.58 -10.58 6.65
C HIS A 38 -0.50 -9.91 5.27
N PRO A 39 -1.14 -10.49 4.24
CA PRO A 39 -1.37 -9.77 2.99
C PRO A 39 -2.32 -8.58 3.24
N MET A 40 -2.18 -7.53 2.46
CA MET A 40 -2.85 -6.22 2.64
C MET A 40 -3.72 -5.81 1.44
N PHE A 41 -4.14 -6.76 0.60
CA PHE A 41 -5.17 -6.50 -0.39
C PHE A 41 -6.53 -6.26 0.26
N VAL A 42 -7.27 -5.26 -0.22
CA VAL A 42 -8.64 -5.00 0.24
C VAL A 42 -9.62 -5.17 -0.91
N PRO A 43 -10.59 -6.11 -0.85
CA PRO A 43 -11.58 -6.29 -1.91
C PRO A 43 -12.44 -5.04 -2.14
N GLY A 44 -12.55 -4.62 -3.39
CA GLY A 44 -13.45 -3.56 -3.85
C GLY A 44 -14.82 -4.05 -4.31
N HIS A 45 -15.69 -3.09 -4.61
CA HIS A 45 -16.99 -3.38 -5.23
C HIS A 45 -16.83 -3.38 -6.75
N ALA A 46 -16.98 -4.54 -7.38
CA ALA A 46 -17.06 -4.62 -8.84
C ALA A 46 -18.41 -4.04 -9.33
N ALA A 47 -18.40 -3.24 -10.40
CA ALA A 47 -19.63 -2.91 -11.09
C ALA A 47 -20.14 -4.17 -11.84
N PRO A 48 -21.45 -4.48 -11.82
CA PRO A 48 -21.98 -5.63 -12.54
C PRO A 48 -21.86 -5.40 -14.05
N GLY A 49 -21.07 -6.22 -14.74
CA GLY A 49 -20.98 -6.16 -16.21
C GLY A 49 -20.05 -7.21 -16.82
N LEU A 50 -20.57 -8.41 -17.05
CA LEU A 50 -19.97 -9.42 -17.93
C LEU A 50 -20.23 -9.01 -19.39
N HIS A 51 -19.22 -8.50 -20.08
CA HIS A 51 -19.15 -8.50 -21.55
C HIS A 51 -17.68 -8.56 -22.00
N PRO A 52 -17.32 -9.41 -22.96
CA PRO A 52 -15.93 -9.62 -23.40
C PRO A 52 -15.28 -8.42 -24.12
N ASP A 53 -15.99 -7.30 -24.29
CA ASP A 53 -15.50 -6.05 -24.90
C ASP A 53 -15.44 -4.86 -23.92
N LEU A 54 -15.67 -5.08 -22.62
CA LEU A 54 -15.61 -4.04 -21.60
C LEU A 54 -14.26 -4.05 -20.90
N VAL A 55 -13.65 -2.87 -20.75
CA VAL A 55 -12.51 -2.67 -19.86
C VAL A 55 -12.92 -3.18 -18.46
N PRO A 56 -12.08 -3.98 -17.77
CA PRO A 56 -12.36 -4.41 -16.41
C PRO A 56 -12.73 -3.22 -15.52
N SER A 57 -13.59 -3.45 -14.52
CA SER A 57 -13.86 -2.41 -13.51
C SER A 57 -12.57 -2.06 -12.76
N GLY A 58 -12.48 -0.82 -12.29
CA GLY A 58 -11.29 -0.30 -11.60
C GLY A 58 -10.31 0.42 -12.53
N TYR A 59 -9.27 1.01 -11.94
CA TYR A 59 -8.23 1.69 -12.70
C TYR A 59 -7.26 0.70 -13.36
N GLY A 60 -6.95 0.95 -14.63
CA GLY A 60 -5.94 0.22 -15.39
C GLY A 60 -4.66 1.05 -15.62
N PRO A 61 -3.71 0.55 -16.44
CA PRO A 61 -2.42 1.19 -16.66
C PRO A 61 -2.50 2.65 -17.12
N ALA A 62 -3.36 2.96 -18.09
CA ALA A 62 -3.49 4.32 -18.61
C ALA A 62 -3.97 5.31 -17.53
N ASP A 63 -4.81 4.85 -16.60
CA ASP A 63 -5.32 5.67 -15.50
C ASP A 63 -4.22 5.99 -14.49
N LEU A 64 -3.48 4.98 -14.02
CA LEU A 64 -2.40 5.15 -13.06
C LEU A 64 -1.26 6.00 -13.64
N GLN A 65 -0.89 5.75 -14.90
CA GLN A 65 0.14 6.52 -15.60
C GLN A 65 -0.27 7.99 -15.78
N SER A 66 -1.54 8.24 -16.10
CA SER A 66 -2.08 9.60 -16.23
C SER A 66 -2.15 10.31 -14.87
N ALA A 67 -2.68 9.63 -13.84
CA ALA A 67 -2.88 10.19 -12.51
C ALA A 67 -1.59 10.68 -11.87
N TYR A 68 -0.49 9.95 -12.08
CA TYR A 68 0.82 10.23 -11.51
C TYR A 68 1.84 10.79 -12.51
N LYS A 69 1.41 11.14 -13.73
CA LYS A 69 2.26 11.68 -14.82
C LYS A 69 3.52 10.85 -15.07
N LEU A 70 3.36 9.54 -15.18
CA LEU A 70 4.48 8.60 -15.23
C LEU A 70 5.07 8.46 -16.64
N PRO A 71 6.40 8.43 -16.80
CA PRO A 71 7.07 8.21 -18.07
C PRO A 71 7.14 6.73 -18.47
N SER A 72 6.07 5.97 -18.22
CA SER A 72 6.02 4.50 -18.37
C SER A 72 6.25 4.01 -19.80
N GLY A 73 5.92 4.85 -20.79
CA GLY A 73 6.16 4.56 -22.21
C GLY A 73 7.63 4.69 -22.65
N THR A 74 8.47 5.39 -21.88
CA THR A 74 9.87 5.65 -22.24
C THR A 74 10.86 5.00 -21.28
N ASN A 75 10.56 4.97 -19.98
CA ASN A 75 11.50 4.58 -18.93
C ASN A 75 11.31 3.12 -18.45
N GLY A 76 12.15 2.67 -17.53
CA GLY A 76 12.05 1.36 -16.86
C GLY A 76 12.80 0.21 -17.53
N ALA A 77 13.26 0.37 -18.76
CA ALA A 77 14.07 -0.65 -19.43
C ALA A 77 15.38 -0.91 -18.65
N GLY A 78 15.69 -2.20 -18.42
CA GLY A 78 16.87 -2.63 -17.67
C GLY A 78 16.73 -2.53 -16.15
N GLN A 79 15.57 -2.15 -15.64
CA GLN A 79 15.26 -2.16 -14.20
C GLN A 79 14.55 -3.46 -13.84
N THR A 80 14.73 -3.93 -12.60
CA THR A 80 14.07 -5.12 -12.07
C THR A 80 13.30 -4.74 -10.82
N VAL A 81 11.97 -4.80 -10.89
CA VAL A 81 11.12 -4.64 -9.72
C VAL A 81 10.87 -6.03 -9.13
N ALA A 82 11.34 -6.23 -7.90
CA ALA A 82 11.03 -7.43 -7.16
C ALA A 82 9.76 -7.26 -6.33
N ILE A 83 8.98 -8.33 -6.24
CA ILE A 83 7.83 -8.50 -5.36
C ILE A 83 8.18 -9.62 -4.39
N VAL A 84 8.05 -9.34 -3.09
CA VAL A 84 8.29 -10.31 -2.03
C VAL A 84 6.99 -10.55 -1.29
N ASP A 85 6.52 -11.79 -1.37
CA ASP A 85 5.27 -12.24 -0.73
C ASP A 85 5.44 -13.64 -0.16
N ALA A 86 4.51 -14.06 0.70
CA ALA A 86 4.53 -15.40 1.28
C ALA A 86 3.68 -16.41 0.50
N ASN A 87 4.01 -17.68 0.68
CA ASN A 87 3.34 -18.82 0.03
C ASN A 87 3.42 -18.73 -1.50
N ASN A 88 2.71 -19.61 -2.19
CA ASN A 88 2.81 -19.75 -3.63
C ASN A 88 1.55 -19.32 -4.36
N ASP A 89 1.72 -18.48 -5.38
CA ASP A 89 0.77 -18.25 -6.46
C ASP A 89 1.09 -19.19 -7.64
N PRO A 90 0.35 -20.29 -7.82
CA PRO A 90 0.64 -21.25 -8.89
C PRO A 90 0.32 -20.71 -10.29
N THR A 91 -0.48 -19.64 -10.41
CA THR A 91 -0.97 -19.10 -11.70
C THR A 91 -0.35 -17.76 -12.09
N ALA A 92 0.49 -17.16 -11.24
CA ALA A 92 1.19 -15.89 -11.43
C ALA A 92 1.57 -15.54 -12.88
N GLU A 93 2.37 -16.36 -13.59
CA GLU A 93 2.80 -16.04 -14.97
C GLU A 93 1.64 -16.05 -15.98
N ALA A 94 0.69 -16.98 -15.81
CA ALA A 94 -0.47 -17.09 -16.69
C ALA A 94 -1.41 -15.90 -16.49
N ASP A 95 -1.66 -15.51 -15.24
CA ASP A 95 -2.54 -14.41 -14.86
C ASP A 95 -1.94 -13.05 -15.28
N LEU A 96 -0.64 -12.86 -15.04
CA LEU A 96 0.14 -11.73 -15.57
C LEU A 96 0.02 -11.62 -17.10
N GLY A 97 0.02 -12.76 -17.80
CA GLY A 97 -0.20 -12.83 -19.24
C GLY A 97 -1.58 -12.31 -19.67
N VAL A 98 -2.63 -12.68 -18.93
CA VAL A 98 -4.00 -12.19 -19.19
C VAL A 98 -4.11 -10.69 -18.94
N TYR A 99 -3.59 -10.19 -17.82
CA TYR A 99 -3.61 -8.76 -17.50
C TYR A 99 -2.92 -7.94 -18.58
N ARG A 100 -1.69 -8.33 -18.94
CA ARG A 100 -0.89 -7.60 -19.92
C ARG A 100 -1.51 -7.64 -21.31
N ALA A 101 -2.10 -8.77 -21.71
CA ALA A 101 -2.83 -8.86 -22.97
C ALA A 101 -4.07 -7.95 -23.00
N GLN A 102 -4.86 -7.92 -21.93
CA GLN A 102 -6.05 -7.07 -21.80
C GLN A 102 -5.75 -5.58 -22.00
N TYR A 103 -4.60 -5.12 -21.51
CA TYR A 103 -4.18 -3.72 -21.61
C TYR A 103 -3.19 -3.43 -22.73
N GLY A 104 -2.93 -4.40 -23.62
CA GLY A 104 -2.01 -4.22 -24.76
C GLY A 104 -0.55 -3.97 -24.36
N LEU A 105 -0.14 -4.45 -23.18
CA LEU A 105 1.24 -4.36 -22.71
C LEU A 105 2.10 -5.48 -23.32
N PRO A 106 3.42 -5.28 -23.53
CA PRO A 106 4.30 -6.33 -24.05
C PRO A 106 4.24 -7.58 -23.17
N ALA A 107 4.30 -8.79 -23.72
CA ALA A 107 4.29 -10.01 -22.91
C ALA A 107 5.46 -10.01 -21.89
N CYS A 108 5.20 -10.44 -20.65
CA CYS A 108 6.22 -10.61 -19.63
C CYS A 108 6.23 -12.05 -19.15
N THR A 109 7.20 -12.85 -19.61
CA THR A 109 7.21 -14.30 -19.40
C THR A 109 8.59 -14.77 -18.95
N THR A 110 8.63 -15.97 -18.38
CA THR A 110 9.89 -16.67 -18.10
C THR A 110 10.66 -16.91 -19.40
N ALA A 111 9.94 -17.26 -20.48
CA ALA A 111 10.55 -17.58 -21.78
C ALA A 111 11.24 -16.39 -22.45
N ASN A 112 10.72 -15.16 -22.27
CA ASN A 112 11.34 -13.95 -22.82
C ASN A 112 12.25 -13.22 -21.82
N GLY A 113 12.43 -13.78 -20.62
CA GLY A 113 13.27 -13.23 -19.55
C GLY A 113 12.72 -11.98 -18.87
N CYS A 114 11.49 -11.56 -19.18
CA CYS A 114 10.86 -10.43 -18.50
C CYS A 114 10.41 -10.81 -17.09
N PHE A 115 9.82 -12.00 -16.92
CA PHE A 115 9.36 -12.49 -15.62
C PHE A 115 10.31 -13.56 -15.08
N ARG A 116 10.55 -13.55 -13.78
CA ARG A 116 11.24 -14.62 -13.07
C ARG A 116 10.54 -14.88 -11.75
N LYS A 117 10.27 -16.15 -11.47
CA LYS A 117 9.69 -16.61 -10.21
C LYS A 117 10.66 -17.53 -9.47
N VAL A 118 10.97 -17.22 -8.21
CA VAL A 118 11.83 -18.02 -7.34
C VAL A 118 11.23 -18.15 -5.94
N ASN A 119 11.69 -19.13 -5.16
CA ASN A 119 11.45 -19.17 -3.72
C ASN A 119 12.47 -18.28 -2.96
N GLN A 120 12.33 -18.16 -1.64
CA GLN A 120 13.22 -17.34 -0.77
C GLN A 120 14.71 -17.72 -0.76
N THR A 121 15.11 -18.79 -1.46
CA THR A 121 16.51 -19.22 -1.60
C THR A 121 16.96 -19.25 -3.07
N GLY A 122 16.20 -18.62 -3.97
CA GLY A 122 16.52 -18.48 -5.39
C GLY A 122 16.20 -19.70 -6.25
N GLY A 123 15.62 -20.75 -5.65
CA GLY A 123 15.25 -21.99 -6.32
C GLY A 123 13.81 -22.00 -6.86
N THR A 124 13.42 -23.14 -7.45
CA THR A 124 12.07 -23.35 -8.04
C THR A 124 11.23 -24.38 -7.27
N SER A 125 11.66 -24.75 -6.07
CA SER A 125 10.86 -25.55 -5.13
C SER A 125 9.99 -24.59 -4.33
N TYR A 126 8.84 -24.23 -4.90
CA TYR A 126 7.93 -23.24 -4.34
C TYR A 126 7.21 -23.73 -3.08
N PRO A 127 6.82 -22.83 -2.16
CA PRO A 127 6.06 -23.17 -0.97
C PRO A 127 4.64 -23.68 -1.30
N PRO A 128 3.87 -24.14 -0.28
CA PRO A 128 2.46 -24.49 -0.49
C PRO A 128 1.67 -23.32 -1.09
N THR A 129 0.69 -23.65 -1.92
CA THR A 129 -0.25 -22.65 -2.44
C THR A 129 -1.14 -22.14 -1.32
N ASP A 130 -1.31 -20.82 -1.26
CA ASP A 130 -2.31 -20.17 -0.42
C ASP A 130 -3.07 -19.17 -1.30
N ALA A 131 -4.39 -19.34 -1.40
CA ALA A 131 -5.20 -18.56 -2.32
C ALA A 131 -5.30 -17.08 -1.93
N GLY A 132 -5.19 -16.73 -0.64
CA GLY A 132 -5.18 -15.32 -0.23
C GLY A 132 -3.88 -14.63 -0.65
N TRP A 133 -2.76 -15.30 -0.46
CA TRP A 133 -1.47 -14.79 -0.95
C TRP A 133 -1.35 -14.81 -2.48
N ALA A 134 -1.99 -15.77 -3.16
CA ALA A 134 -2.04 -15.75 -4.62
C ALA A 134 -2.72 -14.49 -5.16
N THR A 135 -3.82 -14.06 -4.52
CA THR A 135 -4.49 -12.80 -4.86
C THR A 135 -3.59 -11.57 -4.61
N GLU A 136 -2.86 -11.53 -3.48
CA GLU A 136 -1.87 -10.47 -3.20
C GLU A 136 -0.77 -10.42 -4.27
N ILE A 137 -0.18 -11.57 -4.58
CA ILE A 137 0.89 -11.70 -5.58
C ILE A 137 0.40 -11.22 -6.94
N SER A 138 -0.79 -11.65 -7.37
CA SER A 138 -1.38 -11.20 -8.63
C SER A 138 -1.65 -9.69 -8.66
N LEU A 139 -2.13 -9.10 -7.56
CA LEU A 139 -2.29 -7.65 -7.41
C LEU A 139 -0.96 -6.91 -7.60
N ASP A 140 0.09 -7.35 -6.91
CA ASP A 140 1.41 -6.75 -6.98
C ASP A 140 2.01 -6.83 -8.39
N LEU A 141 1.92 -8.00 -9.03
CA LEU A 141 2.38 -8.24 -10.40
C LEU A 141 1.67 -7.34 -11.42
N ASP A 142 0.36 -7.18 -11.27
CA ASP A 142 -0.46 -6.34 -12.13
C ASP A 142 -0.11 -4.86 -11.94
N MET A 143 0.13 -4.41 -10.71
CA MET A 143 0.52 -3.02 -10.44
C MET A 143 1.91 -2.68 -10.99
N VAL A 144 2.88 -3.59 -10.87
CA VAL A 144 4.18 -3.42 -11.51
C VAL A 144 4.04 -3.37 -13.04
N SER A 145 3.22 -4.25 -13.62
CA SER A 145 2.94 -4.23 -15.06
C SER A 145 2.29 -2.92 -15.52
N ALA A 146 1.35 -2.41 -14.74
CA ALA A 146 0.62 -1.19 -15.05
C ALA A 146 1.52 0.05 -15.03
N VAL A 147 2.42 0.13 -14.06
CA VAL A 147 3.26 1.32 -13.83
C VAL A 147 4.56 1.24 -14.61
N CYS A 148 5.27 0.11 -14.60
CA CYS A 148 6.54 -0.05 -15.30
C CYS A 148 6.48 -1.22 -16.31
N PRO A 149 5.79 -1.06 -17.46
CA PRO A 149 5.60 -2.14 -18.43
C PRO A 149 6.90 -2.62 -19.11
N LYS A 150 8.00 -1.85 -19.00
CA LYS A 150 9.33 -2.19 -19.52
C LYS A 150 10.29 -2.75 -18.46
N CYS A 151 9.91 -2.77 -17.19
CA CYS A 151 10.71 -3.38 -16.14
C CYS A 151 10.68 -4.92 -16.27
N HIS A 152 11.77 -5.56 -15.87
CA HIS A 152 11.72 -6.97 -15.49
C HIS A 152 11.01 -7.11 -14.14
N ILE A 153 10.33 -8.24 -13.95
CA ILE A 153 9.59 -8.54 -12.73
C ILE A 153 10.19 -9.79 -12.09
N LEU A 154 10.59 -9.69 -10.83
CA LEU A 154 11.10 -10.79 -10.02
C LEU A 154 10.10 -11.08 -8.90
N LEU A 155 9.41 -12.21 -8.95
CA LEU A 155 8.60 -12.70 -7.83
C LEU A 155 9.46 -13.60 -6.93
N VAL A 156 9.57 -13.27 -5.65
CA VAL A 156 10.25 -14.07 -4.63
C VAL A 156 9.24 -14.53 -3.58
N GLU A 157 8.95 -15.83 -3.57
CA GLU A 157 7.98 -16.43 -2.66
C GLU A 157 8.64 -16.95 -1.38
N ALA A 158 8.26 -16.36 -0.25
CA ALA A 158 8.62 -16.79 1.07
C ALA A 158 7.85 -18.05 1.51
N THR A 159 8.51 -18.92 2.26
CA THR A 159 7.99 -20.19 2.76
C THR A 159 6.76 -20.01 3.65
N SER A 160 6.69 -18.89 4.37
CA SER A 160 5.53 -18.49 5.17
C SER A 160 5.56 -16.98 5.40
N ALA A 161 4.45 -16.45 5.92
CA ALA A 161 4.32 -15.03 6.26
C ALA A 161 5.09 -14.61 7.53
N SER A 162 5.99 -15.43 8.07
CA SER A 162 6.85 -14.99 9.18
C SER A 162 7.86 -13.95 8.69
N TYR A 163 8.19 -12.96 9.53
CA TYR A 163 9.21 -11.96 9.16
C TYR A 163 10.59 -12.56 8.88
N ALA A 164 10.91 -13.72 9.45
CA ALA A 164 12.14 -14.42 9.14
C ALA A 164 12.17 -14.93 7.68
N ASN A 165 11.06 -15.51 7.21
CA ASN A 165 10.96 -16.03 5.84
C ASN A 165 10.79 -14.91 4.81
N LEU A 166 9.92 -13.94 5.09
CA LEU A 166 9.75 -12.75 4.24
C LEU A 166 11.07 -11.96 4.17
N GLY A 167 11.75 -11.76 5.30
CA GLY A 167 13.05 -11.11 5.34
C GLY A 167 14.15 -11.85 4.57
N GLN A 168 14.15 -13.18 4.59
CA GLN A 168 15.05 -13.97 3.72
C GLN A 168 14.72 -13.77 2.24
N ALA A 169 13.44 -13.70 1.87
CA ALA A 169 13.04 -13.41 0.50
C ALA A 169 13.44 -11.99 0.06
N VAL A 170 13.38 -10.97 0.94
CA VAL A 170 13.93 -9.63 0.67
C VAL A 170 15.44 -9.69 0.40
N ASN A 171 16.19 -10.42 1.22
CA ASN A 171 17.62 -10.62 1.00
C ASN A 171 17.91 -11.33 -0.33
N GLU A 172 17.11 -12.33 -0.69
CA GLU A 172 17.26 -13.05 -1.97
C GLU A 172 16.93 -12.13 -3.16
N ALA A 173 15.87 -11.33 -3.09
CA ALA A 173 15.56 -10.33 -4.11
C ALA A 173 16.73 -9.36 -4.34
N ALA A 174 17.37 -8.91 -3.25
CA ALA A 174 18.57 -8.07 -3.32
C ALA A 174 19.77 -8.82 -3.93
N ALA A 175 20.00 -10.08 -3.52
CA ALA A 175 21.06 -10.93 -4.06
C ALA A 175 20.89 -11.23 -5.56
N LEU A 176 19.64 -11.26 -6.04
CA LEU A 176 19.27 -11.42 -7.44
C LEU A 176 19.22 -10.08 -8.22
N HIS A 177 19.79 -9.02 -7.65
CA HIS A 177 19.98 -7.72 -8.29
C HIS A 177 18.68 -7.00 -8.67
N ALA A 178 17.65 -7.09 -7.82
CA ALA A 178 16.52 -6.17 -7.91
C ALA A 178 16.98 -4.71 -7.77
N THR A 179 16.43 -3.81 -8.59
CA THR A 179 16.66 -2.36 -8.45
C THR A 179 15.75 -1.77 -7.39
N THR A 180 14.55 -2.35 -7.26
CA THR A 180 13.55 -1.97 -6.27
C THR A 180 12.84 -3.22 -5.74
N ILE A 181 12.40 -3.20 -4.49
CA ILE A 181 11.68 -4.32 -3.86
C ILE A 181 10.37 -3.79 -3.26
N SER A 182 9.24 -4.33 -3.70
CA SER A 182 7.91 -4.09 -3.12
C SER A 182 7.61 -5.14 -2.07
N ASN A 183 7.04 -4.70 -0.95
CA ASN A 183 6.52 -5.54 0.11
C ASN A 183 5.07 -5.09 0.40
N SER A 184 4.12 -5.96 0.13
CA SER A 184 2.68 -5.69 0.29
C SER A 184 2.11 -6.43 1.50
N TYR A 185 2.86 -6.39 2.60
CA TYR A 185 2.52 -7.10 3.84
C TYR A 185 2.88 -6.26 5.06
N GLY A 186 2.19 -6.54 6.16
CA GLY A 186 2.42 -5.84 7.42
C GLY A 186 1.93 -6.60 8.65
N GLY A 187 2.32 -6.09 9.81
CA GLY A 187 1.97 -6.61 11.12
C GLY A 187 2.45 -5.66 12.22
N GLY A 188 2.44 -6.10 13.49
CA GLY A 188 2.81 -5.24 14.62
C GLY A 188 4.17 -4.53 14.44
N ASP A 189 4.27 -3.29 14.92
CA ASP A 189 5.50 -2.49 14.87
C ASP A 189 6.70 -3.23 15.51
N LEU A 190 7.87 -3.16 14.88
CA LEU A 190 9.10 -3.84 15.30
C LEU A 190 10.32 -2.93 15.14
N SER A 191 11.37 -3.22 15.90
CA SER A 191 12.66 -2.56 15.69
C SER A 191 13.40 -3.13 14.48
N ASP A 192 14.15 -2.30 13.75
CA ASP A 192 15.04 -2.73 12.66
C ASP A 192 16.01 -3.83 13.11
N SER A 193 16.45 -3.80 14.38
CA SER A 193 17.34 -4.83 14.95
C SER A 193 16.65 -6.18 15.16
N SER A 194 15.32 -6.20 15.32
CA SER A 194 14.55 -7.44 15.47
C SER A 194 14.28 -8.14 14.14
N ALA A 195 14.33 -7.41 13.02
CA ALA A 195 14.13 -7.92 11.67
C ALA A 195 15.09 -7.23 10.66
N PRO A 196 16.41 -7.56 10.70
CA PRO A 196 17.46 -6.81 10.01
C PRO A 196 17.61 -7.18 8.52
N TYR A 197 16.51 -7.16 7.76
CA TYR A 197 16.44 -7.68 6.39
C TYR A 197 16.28 -6.60 5.32
N TYR A 198 15.95 -5.37 5.72
CA TYR A 198 15.54 -4.31 4.79
C TYR A 198 16.64 -3.29 4.49
N ASN A 199 17.83 -3.43 5.06
CA ASN A 199 18.94 -2.52 4.80
C ASN A 199 19.79 -2.99 3.62
N HIS A 200 19.37 -2.60 2.41
CA HIS A 200 20.10 -2.90 1.16
C HIS A 200 20.45 -1.60 0.43
N PRO A 201 21.63 -1.00 0.70
CA PRO A 201 22.07 0.21 0.02
C PRO A 201 22.10 0.06 -1.50
N GLY A 202 21.53 1.05 -2.20
CA GLY A 202 21.43 1.06 -3.66
C GLY A 202 20.20 0.32 -4.22
N ILE A 203 19.34 -0.22 -3.36
CA ILE A 203 18.04 -0.80 -3.71
C ILE A 203 16.97 -0.02 -2.96
N MET A 204 15.97 0.49 -3.68
CA MET A 204 14.84 1.16 -3.03
C MET A 204 13.78 0.13 -2.62
N ILE A 205 13.46 0.11 -1.33
CA ILE A 205 12.52 -0.86 -0.77
C ILE A 205 11.27 -0.10 -0.32
N THR A 206 10.10 -0.57 -0.76
CA THR A 206 8.80 -0.02 -0.36
C THR A 206 8.05 -1.01 0.52
N ALA A 207 7.21 -0.48 1.39
CA ALA A 207 6.29 -1.27 2.19
C ALA A 207 4.95 -0.54 2.32
N SER A 208 3.85 -1.28 2.14
CA SER A 208 2.50 -0.81 2.40
C SER A 208 2.34 -0.44 3.88
N SER A 209 1.68 0.70 4.16
CA SER A 209 1.67 1.27 5.51
C SER A 209 0.64 0.67 6.47
N GLY A 210 -0.32 -0.09 5.95
CA GLY A 210 -1.45 -0.65 6.70
C GLY A 210 -2.80 -0.26 6.10
N ASP A 211 -3.84 -1.04 6.41
CA ASP A 211 -5.21 -0.85 5.87
C ASP A 211 -6.30 -0.71 6.94
N ALA A 212 -5.88 -0.61 8.21
CA ALA A 212 -6.75 -0.52 9.37
C ALA A 212 -6.91 0.91 9.93
N GLY A 213 -6.54 1.92 9.16
CA GLY A 213 -6.53 3.33 9.58
C GLY A 213 -5.35 3.67 10.48
N TYR A 214 -5.53 4.61 11.42
CA TYR A 214 -4.45 5.07 12.29
C TYR A 214 -3.81 3.92 13.11
N GLY A 215 -2.54 3.67 12.85
CA GLY A 215 -1.78 2.51 13.30
C GLY A 215 -0.44 2.40 12.55
N VAL A 216 0.56 1.79 13.18
CA VAL A 216 1.89 1.61 12.58
C VAL A 216 2.19 0.13 12.45
N GLU A 217 2.63 -0.25 11.26
CA GLU A 217 3.04 -1.62 10.95
C GLU A 217 4.51 -1.69 10.52
N PHE A 218 5.13 -2.84 10.79
CA PHE A 218 6.42 -3.19 10.21
C PHE A 218 6.18 -4.07 8.97
N PRO A 219 6.96 -3.97 7.88
CA PRO A 219 8.21 -3.22 7.74
C PRO A 219 8.07 -1.74 7.42
N ALA A 220 6.87 -1.21 7.16
CA ALA A 220 6.69 0.22 6.86
C ALA A 220 7.33 1.15 7.91
N SER A 221 7.32 0.78 9.19
CA SER A 221 7.97 1.54 10.25
C SER A 221 9.50 1.50 10.24
N SER A 222 10.14 0.65 9.43
CA SER A 222 11.59 0.59 9.25
C SER A 222 12.11 1.89 8.64
N ARG A 223 13.30 2.32 9.05
CA ARG A 223 13.99 3.47 8.42
C ARG A 223 14.61 3.10 7.05
N TYR A 224 14.71 1.81 6.76
CA TYR A 224 15.33 1.31 5.53
C TYR A 224 14.32 1.06 4.42
N VAL A 225 13.03 1.30 4.67
CA VAL A 225 11.99 1.29 3.63
C VAL A 225 11.35 2.67 3.46
N THR A 226 10.83 2.91 2.26
CA THR A 226 9.82 3.95 2.00
C THR A 226 8.46 3.39 2.39
N ALA A 227 7.82 3.98 3.42
CA ALA A 227 6.45 3.62 3.79
C ALA A 227 5.46 4.27 2.85
N VAL A 228 4.57 3.46 2.30
CA VAL A 228 3.62 3.88 1.28
C VAL A 228 2.20 3.85 1.84
N GLY A 229 1.65 5.04 2.06
CA GLY A 229 0.27 5.27 2.46
C GLY A 229 -0.71 5.20 1.30
N GLY A 230 -1.93 5.68 1.55
CA GLY A 230 -3.06 5.42 0.68
C GLY A 230 -3.95 6.63 0.43
N THR A 231 -4.38 6.78 -0.83
CA THR A 231 -5.35 7.80 -1.24
C THR A 231 -6.62 7.20 -1.84
N SER A 232 -7.70 7.96 -1.77
CA SER A 232 -8.89 7.76 -2.61
C SER A 232 -8.74 8.62 -3.86
N LEU A 233 -8.57 7.98 -5.01
CA LEU A 233 -8.31 8.63 -6.30
C LEU A 233 -9.60 8.71 -7.12
N THR A 234 -9.96 9.88 -7.63
CA THR A 234 -11.17 10.07 -8.45
C THR A 234 -10.89 10.89 -9.69
N ARG A 235 -11.55 10.57 -10.81
CA ARG A 235 -11.51 11.41 -12.01
C ARG A 235 -12.14 12.77 -11.73
N ALA A 236 -11.56 13.84 -12.27
CA ALA A 236 -12.01 15.20 -12.05
C ALA A 236 -11.90 16.06 -13.31
N SER A 237 -12.77 17.07 -13.43
CA SER A 237 -12.72 18.06 -14.51
C SER A 237 -11.77 19.23 -14.14
N ASN A 238 -10.49 18.94 -13.97
CA ASN A 238 -9.43 19.91 -13.66
C ASN A 238 -8.19 19.69 -14.54
N ALA A 239 -7.16 20.52 -14.42
CA ALA A 239 -5.95 20.43 -15.25
C ALA A 239 -5.17 19.11 -15.09
N ARG A 240 -5.25 18.46 -13.91
CA ARG A 240 -4.66 17.14 -13.67
C ARG A 240 -5.53 16.03 -14.27
N GLY A 241 -6.85 16.23 -14.33
CA GLY A 241 -7.84 15.19 -14.65
C GLY A 241 -8.24 14.33 -13.45
N TRP A 242 -7.71 14.62 -12.25
CA TRP A 242 -7.79 13.77 -11.07
C TRP A 242 -7.89 14.59 -9.79
N ASN A 243 -8.53 14.02 -8.77
CA ASN A 243 -8.58 14.52 -7.40
C ASN A 243 -8.26 13.39 -6.43
N GLU A 244 -7.67 13.73 -5.28
CA GLU A 244 -7.28 12.77 -4.24
C GLU A 244 -7.59 13.28 -2.84
N THR A 245 -7.98 12.36 -1.96
CA THR A 245 -8.09 12.57 -0.51
C THR A 245 -7.36 11.45 0.20
N ALA A 246 -6.99 11.65 1.48
CA ALA A 246 -6.51 10.54 2.30
C ALA A 246 -7.56 9.41 2.34
N TRP A 247 -7.13 8.18 2.10
CA TRP A 247 -7.99 7.01 2.27
C TRP A 247 -8.17 6.71 3.75
N SER A 248 -9.41 6.44 4.17
CA SER A 248 -9.71 6.20 5.59
C SER A 248 -9.06 4.95 6.17
N GLY A 249 -8.69 3.99 5.31
CA GLY A 249 -7.98 2.77 5.70
C GLY A 249 -6.46 2.93 5.76
N ALA A 250 -5.87 3.97 5.15
CA ALA A 250 -4.42 4.09 5.03
C ALA A 250 -3.73 4.06 6.40
N GLY A 251 -2.72 3.23 6.59
CA GLY A 251 -1.95 3.14 7.82
C GLY A 251 -1.07 4.36 8.03
N SER A 252 -1.05 4.90 9.25
CA SER A 252 -0.15 6.00 9.63
C SER A 252 0.00 6.13 11.13
N GLY A 253 1.12 6.71 11.57
CA GLY A 253 1.36 6.98 12.99
C GLY A 253 2.82 7.21 13.33
N CYS A 254 3.17 6.93 14.59
CA CYS A 254 4.51 7.12 15.12
C CYS A 254 5.07 5.80 15.66
N SER A 255 6.19 5.32 15.09
CA SER A 255 6.82 4.07 15.53
C SER A 255 7.26 4.16 16.99
N ALA A 256 7.07 3.06 17.72
CA ALA A 256 7.56 2.87 19.07
C ALA A 256 9.06 2.49 19.10
N TYR A 257 9.65 2.11 17.98
CA TYR A 257 10.99 1.50 17.95
C TYR A 257 11.98 2.27 17.09
N ASN A 258 11.62 2.58 15.84
CA ASN A 258 12.61 3.00 14.85
C ASN A 258 12.85 4.51 14.88
N PRO A 259 14.12 4.96 14.70
CA PRO A 259 14.42 6.38 14.68
C PRO A 259 13.87 7.04 13.41
N ALA A 260 13.57 8.35 13.51
CA ALA A 260 13.13 9.14 12.36
C ALA A 260 14.18 9.14 11.24
N LEU A 261 13.71 9.27 10.00
CA LEU A 261 14.57 9.68 8.88
C LEU A 261 15.05 11.11 9.14
N SER A 262 16.30 11.44 8.78
CA SER A 262 16.81 12.80 8.99
C SER A 262 16.00 13.84 8.21
N GLY A 263 15.48 13.46 7.03
CA GLY A 263 14.58 14.28 6.23
C GLY A 263 13.25 14.58 6.93
N GLN A 264 12.70 13.67 7.74
CA GLN A 264 11.42 13.89 8.45
C GLN A 264 11.49 15.01 9.48
N ALA A 265 12.67 15.29 10.04
CA ALA A 265 12.85 16.25 11.13
C ALA A 265 12.35 17.66 10.76
N SER A 266 12.43 18.05 9.48
CA SER A 266 12.00 19.38 9.01
C SER A 266 10.52 19.49 8.66
N TYR A 267 9.76 18.38 8.70
CA TYR A 267 8.38 18.33 8.20
C TYR A 267 7.32 18.40 9.32
N GLY A 268 7.75 18.62 10.57
CA GLY A 268 6.82 18.81 11.68
C GLY A 268 5.87 17.64 11.85
N THR A 269 6.38 16.41 11.78
CA THR A 269 5.57 15.17 11.85
C THR A 269 4.85 15.03 13.20
N GLY A 270 5.40 15.62 14.26
CA GLY A 270 4.90 15.45 15.64
C GLY A 270 5.19 14.07 16.23
N CYS A 271 5.99 13.28 15.53
CA CYS A 271 6.54 12.02 16.00
C CYS A 271 8.03 12.21 16.30
N ALA A 272 8.47 11.82 17.50
CA ALA A 272 9.89 11.88 17.89
C ALA A 272 10.74 10.75 17.27
N ARG A 273 10.07 9.77 16.66
CA ARG A 273 10.62 8.56 16.03
C ARG A 273 10.22 8.51 14.55
N ARG A 274 10.25 7.35 13.92
CA ARG A 274 9.80 7.17 12.53
C ARG A 274 8.29 7.42 12.43
N ALA A 275 7.90 8.46 11.68
CA ALA A 275 6.51 8.74 11.38
C ALA A 275 6.09 8.00 10.10
N VAL A 276 5.00 7.25 10.08
CA VAL A 276 4.45 6.59 8.87
C VAL A 276 3.26 7.41 8.38
N ALA A 277 3.06 7.65 7.09
CA ALA A 277 3.82 7.20 5.91
C ALA A 277 4.84 8.23 5.37
N ASP A 278 5.60 7.88 4.32
CA ASP A 278 6.53 8.80 3.63
C ASP A 278 5.92 9.43 2.38
N VAL A 279 5.24 8.62 1.57
CA VAL A 279 4.58 9.00 0.32
C VAL A 279 3.31 8.15 0.18
N SER A 280 2.51 8.35 -0.86
CA SER A 280 1.30 7.55 -1.09
C SER A 280 0.98 7.35 -2.56
N ALA A 281 0.10 6.40 -2.81
CA ALA A 281 -0.63 6.25 -4.07
C ALA A 281 -2.04 5.75 -3.78
N VAL A 282 -2.83 5.52 -4.82
CA VAL A 282 -4.20 5.02 -4.73
C VAL A 282 -4.23 3.72 -3.96
N ALA A 283 -5.16 3.64 -3.01
CA ALA A 283 -5.35 2.50 -2.13
C ALA A 283 -6.82 2.27 -1.79
N ASP A 284 -7.72 3.24 -1.99
CA ASP A 284 -9.13 3.04 -1.63
C ASP A 284 -9.81 2.00 -2.53
N PRO A 285 -10.31 0.86 -2.00
CA PRO A 285 -11.00 -0.15 -2.79
C PRO A 285 -12.33 0.33 -3.40
N ALA A 286 -12.92 1.43 -2.91
CA ALA A 286 -14.08 2.08 -3.54
C ALA A 286 -13.70 2.79 -4.85
N THR A 287 -12.41 3.12 -5.01
CA THR A 287 -11.82 3.67 -6.23
C THR A 287 -10.62 2.81 -6.65
N GLY A 288 -10.79 1.49 -6.58
CA GLY A 288 -9.70 0.54 -6.68
C GLY A 288 -9.17 0.31 -8.10
N VAL A 289 -8.20 -0.58 -8.18
CA VAL A 289 -7.53 -1.00 -9.41
C VAL A 289 -8.10 -2.31 -9.93
N ALA A 290 -8.05 -2.50 -11.24
CA ALA A 290 -8.36 -3.79 -11.85
C ALA A 290 -7.21 -4.77 -11.62
N VAL A 291 -7.51 -5.99 -11.20
CA VAL A 291 -6.56 -7.10 -11.01
C VAL A 291 -7.15 -8.36 -11.61
N TYR A 292 -6.31 -9.23 -12.14
CA TYR A 292 -6.70 -10.55 -12.61
C TYR A 292 -6.00 -11.65 -11.79
N ASP A 293 -6.79 -12.53 -11.17
CA ASP A 293 -6.29 -13.72 -10.46
C ASP A 293 -7.21 -14.91 -10.77
N SER A 294 -6.65 -15.97 -11.37
CA SER A 294 -7.41 -17.18 -11.67
C SER A 294 -7.39 -18.23 -10.55
N THR A 295 -6.56 -18.05 -9.52
CA THR A 295 -6.57 -18.88 -8.31
C THR A 295 -7.83 -18.55 -7.48
N PRO A 296 -8.73 -19.53 -7.24
CA PRO A 296 -9.99 -19.22 -6.58
C PRO A 296 -9.82 -18.85 -5.10
N TYR A 297 -10.28 -17.66 -4.72
CA TYR A 297 -10.33 -17.18 -3.33
C TYR A 297 -11.73 -16.68 -2.97
N GLY A 298 -12.28 -17.14 -1.85
CA GLY A 298 -13.62 -16.72 -1.39
C GLY A 298 -14.75 -16.97 -2.39
N GLY A 299 -14.60 -17.96 -3.29
CA GLY A 299 -15.56 -18.27 -4.36
C GLY A 299 -15.50 -17.35 -5.58
N ARG A 300 -14.43 -16.54 -5.71
CA ARG A 300 -14.18 -15.63 -6.84
C ARG A 300 -12.87 -15.98 -7.54
N SER A 301 -12.80 -15.73 -8.86
CA SER A 301 -11.61 -15.77 -9.71
C SER A 301 -11.86 -14.93 -10.97
N GLY A 302 -10.82 -14.66 -11.76
CA GLY A 302 -10.85 -13.79 -12.94
C GLY A 302 -10.56 -12.32 -12.60
N TRP A 303 -11.28 -11.39 -13.21
CA TRP A 303 -11.13 -9.95 -12.97
C TRP A 303 -11.87 -9.50 -11.70
N GLN A 304 -11.18 -8.77 -10.82
CA GLN A 304 -11.79 -8.09 -9.67
C GLN A 304 -11.20 -6.67 -9.47
N VAL A 305 -11.80 -5.94 -8.53
CA VAL A 305 -11.31 -4.63 -8.09
C VAL A 305 -10.72 -4.79 -6.70
N TYR A 306 -9.51 -4.27 -6.49
CA TYR A 306 -8.86 -4.23 -5.20
C TYR A 306 -8.35 -2.83 -4.84
N GLY A 307 -8.19 -2.61 -3.54
CA GLY A 307 -7.47 -1.52 -2.92
C GLY A 307 -6.51 -2.07 -1.87
N GLY A 308 -6.28 -1.30 -0.81
CA GLY A 308 -5.20 -1.52 0.15
C GLY A 308 -3.97 -0.71 -0.20
N THR A 309 -3.18 -0.38 0.80
CA THR A 309 -1.82 0.16 0.61
C THR A 309 -0.90 -0.86 -0.06
N SER A 310 -1.31 -2.14 -0.10
CA SER A 310 -0.80 -3.16 -1.04
C SER A 310 -0.83 -2.72 -2.49
N VAL A 311 -1.84 -1.98 -2.95
CA VAL A 311 -1.82 -1.41 -4.31
C VAL A 311 -0.75 -0.34 -4.43
N ALA A 312 -0.60 0.48 -3.40
CA ALA A 312 0.26 1.65 -3.43
C ALA A 312 1.77 1.28 -3.39
N SER A 313 2.16 0.25 -2.63
CA SER A 313 3.56 -0.19 -2.49
C SER A 313 4.23 -0.55 -3.84
N PRO A 314 3.71 -1.48 -4.67
CA PRO A 314 4.29 -1.84 -5.97
C PRO A 314 4.18 -0.72 -7.00
N ILE A 315 3.19 0.17 -6.88
CA ILE A 315 3.13 1.41 -7.67
C ILE A 315 4.37 2.25 -7.36
N ILE A 316 4.66 2.55 -6.10
CA ILE A 316 5.81 3.39 -5.72
C ILE A 316 7.15 2.69 -6.01
N ALA A 317 7.26 1.38 -5.80
CA ALA A 317 8.44 0.62 -6.21
C ALA A 317 8.72 0.80 -7.71
N SER A 318 7.67 0.75 -8.51
CA SER A 318 7.75 0.97 -9.95
C SER A 318 8.06 2.43 -10.32
N VAL A 319 7.63 3.41 -9.53
CA VAL A 319 8.04 4.83 -9.72
C VAL A 319 9.54 5.01 -9.50
N TYR A 320 10.11 4.40 -8.45
CA TYR A 320 11.57 4.36 -8.24
C TYR A 320 12.30 3.68 -9.42
N ALA A 321 11.76 2.57 -9.95
CA ALA A 321 12.33 1.93 -11.12
C ALA A 321 12.25 2.82 -12.37
N LEU A 322 11.14 3.53 -12.59
CA LEU A 322 11.03 4.50 -13.69
C LEU A 322 12.00 5.68 -13.55
N ALA A 323 12.34 6.08 -12.32
CA ALA A 323 13.37 7.08 -12.05
C ALA A 323 14.77 6.57 -12.42
N GLY A 324 15.06 5.28 -12.15
CA GLY A 324 16.28 4.60 -12.60
C GLY A 324 17.57 5.05 -11.89
N ASN A 325 17.43 5.67 -10.72
CA ASN A 325 18.50 6.27 -9.91
C ASN A 325 18.70 5.58 -8.55
N ALA A 326 18.02 4.45 -8.28
CA ALA A 326 18.00 3.74 -6.99
C ALA A 326 19.40 3.54 -6.37
N ALA A 327 20.41 3.21 -7.19
CA ALA A 327 21.80 3.02 -6.75
C ALA A 327 22.46 4.26 -6.13
N SER A 328 21.90 5.45 -6.34
CA SER A 328 22.46 6.75 -5.93
C SER A 328 21.67 7.45 -4.82
N ILE A 329 20.56 6.85 -4.34
CA ILE A 329 19.62 7.48 -3.42
C ILE A 329 19.35 6.61 -2.19
N ASN A 330 18.54 7.15 -1.26
CA ASN A 330 18.06 6.45 -0.06
C ASN A 330 16.70 7.04 0.36
N ASN A 331 16.09 6.52 1.43
CA ASN A 331 14.74 6.93 1.85
C ASN A 331 14.59 8.40 2.30
N ASN A 332 15.68 9.16 2.45
CA ASN A 332 15.58 10.62 2.64
C ASN A 332 15.36 11.37 1.31
N TYR A 333 15.48 10.70 0.16
CA TYR A 333 15.41 11.35 -1.14
C TYR A 333 14.09 12.09 -1.38
N PRO A 334 12.90 11.48 -1.12
CA PRO A 334 11.63 12.20 -1.24
C PRO A 334 11.57 13.49 -0.41
N TYR A 335 12.09 13.45 0.82
CA TYR A 335 12.10 14.60 1.74
C TYR A 335 13.07 15.71 1.32
N THR A 336 14.13 15.38 0.60
CA THR A 336 15.13 16.36 0.12
C THR A 336 14.81 16.90 -1.28
N HIS A 337 13.89 16.24 -2.00
CA HIS A 337 13.45 16.59 -3.36
C HIS A 337 11.95 16.91 -3.42
N TYR A 338 11.36 17.25 -2.28
CA TYR A 338 9.97 17.68 -2.21
C TYR A 338 9.77 19.05 -2.87
N SER A 339 8.79 19.10 -3.77
CA SER A 339 8.28 20.33 -4.39
C SER A 339 6.88 20.08 -4.95
N ALA A 340 6.11 21.14 -5.21
CA ALA A 340 4.83 21.03 -5.90
C ALA A 340 4.95 20.49 -7.34
N SER A 341 6.15 20.49 -7.92
CA SER A 341 6.42 19.87 -9.22
C SER A 341 6.76 18.37 -9.15
N THR A 342 7.07 17.84 -7.97
CA THR A 342 7.47 16.43 -7.78
C THR A 342 6.41 15.61 -7.04
N PHE A 343 5.55 16.26 -6.25
CA PHE A 343 4.43 15.61 -5.55
C PHE A 343 3.12 16.35 -5.75
N PHE A 344 2.01 15.61 -5.76
CA PHE A 344 0.68 16.13 -5.52
C PHE A 344 0.38 16.05 -4.03
N ASP A 345 0.30 17.20 -3.39
CA ASP A 345 0.01 17.33 -1.96
C ASP A 345 -1.48 17.02 -1.68
N ILE A 346 -1.75 16.13 -0.73
CA ILE A 346 -3.10 15.70 -0.37
C ILE A 346 -3.52 16.42 0.89
N THR A 347 -4.44 17.38 0.76
CA THR A 347 -4.71 18.32 1.86
C THR A 347 -6.04 18.08 2.57
N SER A 348 -6.70 16.95 2.34
CA SER A 348 -8.01 16.65 2.92
C SER A 348 -8.27 15.15 3.07
N GLY A 349 -9.14 14.79 4.02
CA GLY A 349 -9.40 13.42 4.45
C GLY A 349 -8.70 13.06 5.76
N SER A 350 -9.03 11.89 6.30
CA SER A 350 -8.41 11.34 7.50
C SER A 350 -8.56 9.83 7.57
N ASN A 351 -7.64 9.16 8.28
CA ASN A 351 -7.69 7.72 8.55
C ASN A 351 -8.11 7.40 10.01
N GLY A 352 -8.69 8.37 10.70
CA GLY A 352 -9.12 8.21 12.08
C GLY A 352 -9.07 9.52 12.87
N SER A 353 -8.83 9.39 14.17
CA SER A 353 -8.65 10.49 15.11
C SER A 353 -7.48 10.17 16.04
N CYS A 354 -6.60 11.14 16.25
CA CYS A 354 -5.32 10.94 16.93
C CYS A 354 -4.78 12.27 17.49
N SER A 355 -3.74 12.16 18.33
CA SER A 355 -2.95 13.30 18.78
C SER A 355 -1.47 12.97 18.67
N PRO A 356 -0.64 13.79 18.00
CA PRO A 356 -1.02 15.01 17.26
C PRO A 356 -1.83 14.73 15.99
N THR A 357 -2.77 15.63 15.65
CA THR A 357 -3.78 15.42 14.59
C THR A 357 -3.20 15.16 13.20
N GLN A 358 -2.06 15.77 12.89
CA GLN A 358 -1.38 15.59 11.61
C GLN A 358 -0.92 14.16 11.32
N LEU A 359 -0.89 13.27 12.33
CA LEU A 359 -0.58 11.86 12.10
C LEU A 359 -1.76 11.08 11.52
N CYS A 360 -2.98 11.64 11.50
CA CYS A 360 -4.17 10.97 11.00
C CYS A 360 -5.08 11.85 10.12
N HIS A 361 -4.80 13.15 10.04
CA HIS A 361 -5.52 14.09 9.18
C HIS A 361 -4.59 14.64 8.12
N ALA A 362 -5.07 14.60 6.87
CA ALA A 362 -4.40 15.23 5.77
C ALA A 362 -4.33 16.76 5.93
N ARG A 363 -3.23 17.38 5.49
CA ARG A 363 -3.03 18.84 5.55
C ARG A 363 -2.06 19.29 4.46
N VAL A 364 -1.77 20.58 4.42
CA VAL A 364 -0.69 21.08 3.56
C VAL A 364 0.66 20.58 4.05
N GLY A 365 1.47 20.05 3.14
CA GLY A 365 2.78 19.46 3.42
C GLY A 365 2.66 18.05 3.99
N TRP A 366 3.61 17.64 4.83
CA TRP A 366 3.59 16.28 5.36
C TRP A 366 2.41 16.05 6.31
N ASP A 367 1.72 14.93 6.11
CA ASP A 367 0.78 14.31 7.05
C ASP A 367 0.94 12.80 7.12
N GLY A 368 0.34 12.18 8.13
CA GLY A 368 0.44 10.75 8.37
C GLY A 368 -0.16 9.90 7.25
N PRO A 369 -1.46 10.05 6.91
CA PRO A 369 -2.11 9.16 5.95
C PRO A 369 -1.48 9.18 4.56
N THR A 370 -0.94 10.33 4.14
CA THR A 370 -0.45 10.51 2.77
C THR A 370 1.03 10.84 2.63
N GLY A 371 1.74 11.06 3.75
CA GLY A 371 3.14 11.43 3.74
C GLY A 371 3.37 12.78 3.06
N LEU A 372 4.29 12.82 2.11
CA LEU A 372 4.54 13.97 1.23
C LEU A 372 3.52 14.10 0.08
N GLY A 373 2.56 13.19 -0.01
CA GLY A 373 1.58 13.10 -1.09
C GLY A 373 1.94 12.05 -2.14
N THR A 374 1.37 12.19 -3.34
CA THR A 374 1.48 11.20 -4.44
C THR A 374 2.40 11.67 -5.57
N PRO A 375 2.92 10.78 -6.43
CA PRO A 375 3.89 11.18 -7.46
C PRO A 375 3.30 12.17 -8.48
N ASN A 376 4.04 13.25 -8.75
CA ASN A 376 3.83 14.15 -9.88
C ASN A 376 5.00 13.95 -10.86
N GLY A 377 5.00 12.80 -11.53
CA GLY A 377 6.17 12.27 -12.22
C GLY A 377 7.16 11.59 -11.27
N VAL A 378 8.38 11.35 -11.75
CA VAL A 378 9.41 10.59 -11.03
C VAL A 378 10.43 11.47 -10.31
N GLY A 379 10.34 12.79 -10.38
CA GLY A 379 11.41 13.69 -9.91
C GLY A 379 11.61 13.73 -8.38
N GLY A 380 10.65 13.24 -7.61
CA GLY A 380 10.77 13.06 -6.16
C GLY A 380 11.29 11.68 -5.75
N PHE A 381 11.61 10.82 -6.73
CA PHE A 381 11.94 9.42 -6.56
C PHE A 381 13.30 9.07 -7.15
#